data_AF-A0A1B9Y5J1-F1
#
_entry.id   AF-A0A1B9Y5J1-F1
#
_cell.length_a   1.000
_cell.length_b   1.000
_cell.length_c   1.000
_cell.angle_alpha   90.00
_cell.angle_beta   90.00
_cell.angle_gamma   90.00
#
_symmetry.space_group_name_H-M   'P 1'
#
loop_
_entity.id
_entity.type
_entity.pdbx_description
1 polymer ?
#
loop_
_entity_poly.entity_id
_entity_poly.type
_entity_poly.pdbx_seq_one_letter_code
_entity_poly.pdbx_strand_id
1 'polypeptide(L)'
;MKINFTTINKKDCTTDLQKKLWNGAEEFAKTNVMKKLESAAKYLGDLQISIIIDMGKGVPSVIQNDLTEEQFITAQRALHAKL
;
A
#
# COMPACT_ATOMS: atom_id res chain seq x y z
N MET A 1 6.21 6.87 -11.31
CA MET A 1 6.28 6.12 -10.03
C MET A 1 5.79 4.71 -10.27
N LYS A 2 6.53 3.69 -9.82
CA LYS A 2 6.10 2.28 -9.85
C LYS A 2 5.89 1.79 -8.43
N ILE A 3 4.72 1.22 -8.12
CA ILE A 3 4.41 0.72 -6.78
C ILE A 3 4.34 -0.80 -6.80
N ASN A 4 5.20 -1.45 -6.01
CA ASN A 4 5.18 -2.88 -5.77
C ASN A 4 4.36 -3.18 -4.51
N PHE A 5 3.36 -4.04 -4.63
CA PHE A 5 2.52 -4.43 -3.49
C PHE A 5 2.84 -5.83 -3.01
N THR A 6 3.16 -5.94 -1.74
CA THR A 6 3.24 -7.22 -1.02
C THR A 6 2.11 -7.28 -0.02
N THR A 7 1.22 -8.27 -0.15
CA THR A 7 0.13 -8.49 0.80
C THR A 7 0.48 -9.62 1.77
N ILE A 8 0.32 -9.36 3.07
CA ILE A 8 0.62 -10.33 4.15
C ILE A 8 -0.62 -10.58 5.00
N ASN A 9 -0.58 -11.64 5.82
CA ASN A 9 -1.70 -12.08 6.66
C ASN A 9 -2.99 -12.32 5.86
N LYS A 10 -2.87 -12.93 4.68
CA LYS A 10 -4.04 -13.36 3.92
C LYS A 10 -4.82 -14.38 4.71
N LYS A 11 -6.12 -14.14 4.87
CA LYS A 11 -7.01 -15.11 5.49
C LYS A 11 -7.19 -16.28 4.53
N ASP A 12 -7.09 -17.51 5.05
CA ASP A 12 -7.41 -18.70 4.26
C ASP A 12 -8.88 -18.65 3.85
N CYS A 13 -9.12 -18.43 2.57
CA CYS A 13 -10.45 -18.33 1.98
C CYS A 13 -10.84 -19.70 1.42
N THR A 14 -11.79 -20.37 2.07
CA THR A 14 -12.23 -21.72 1.68
C THR A 14 -13.37 -21.70 0.67
N THR A 15 -14.16 -20.63 0.63
CA THR A 15 -15.27 -20.48 -0.33
C THR A 15 -14.97 -19.46 -1.43
N ASP A 16 -15.63 -19.60 -2.57
CA ASP A 16 -15.48 -18.65 -3.69
C ASP A 16 -16.00 -17.25 -3.36
N LEU A 17 -17.03 -17.15 -2.53
CA LEU A 17 -17.51 -15.86 -2.03
C LEU A 17 -16.44 -15.17 -1.17
N GLN A 18 -15.78 -15.91 -0.27
CA GLN A 18 -14.70 -15.37 0.55
C GLN A 18 -13.52 -14.91 -0.32
N LYS A 19 -13.12 -15.71 -1.32
CA LYS A 19 -12.06 -15.33 -2.26
C LYS A 19 -12.41 -14.04 -3.02
N LYS A 20 -13.65 -13.91 -3.50
CA LYS A 20 -14.13 -12.70 -4.19
C LYS A 20 -14.10 -11.47 -3.29
N LEU A 21 -14.66 -11.58 -2.09
CA LEU A 21 -14.65 -10.48 -1.11
C LEU A 21 -13.23 -10.06 -0.74
N TRP A 22 -12.34 -11.04 -0.57
CA TRP A 22 -10.95 -10.81 -0.25
C TRP A 22 -10.19 -10.09 -1.37
N ASN A 23 -10.36 -10.56 -2.61
CA ASN A 23 -9.75 -9.92 -3.78
C ASN A 23 -10.23 -8.47 -3.92
N GLY A 24 -11.52 -8.22 -3.72
CA GLY A 24 -12.08 -6.86 -3.72
C GLY A 24 -11.50 -5.98 -2.60
N ALA A 25 -11.32 -6.52 -1.39
CA ALA A 25 -10.71 -5.79 -0.29
C ALA A 25 -9.22 -5.48 -0.55
N GLU A 26 -8.47 -6.42 -1.11
CA GLU A 26 -7.07 -6.22 -1.51
C GLU A 26 -6.94 -5.14 -2.60
N GLU A 27 -7.81 -5.19 -3.62
CA GLU A 27 -7.81 -4.21 -4.72
C GLU A 27 -8.21 -2.81 -4.23
N PHE A 28 -9.19 -2.73 -3.33
CA PHE A 28 -9.57 -1.48 -2.67
C PHE A 28 -8.41 -0.89 -1.86
N ALA A 29 -7.71 -1.72 -1.08
CA ALA A 29 -6.55 -1.28 -0.30
C ALA A 29 -5.42 -0.76 -1.21
N LYS A 30 -5.08 -1.49 -2.28
CA LYS A 30 -4.09 -1.05 -3.28
C LYS A 30 -4.49 0.28 -3.92
N THR A 31 -5.75 0.42 -4.31
CA THR A 31 -6.28 1.66 -4.90
C THR A 31 -6.18 2.83 -3.94
N ASN A 32 -6.50 2.64 -2.67
CA ASN A 32 -6.40 3.70 -1.66
C ASN A 32 -4.94 4.13 -1.45
N VAL A 33 -4.01 3.17 -1.38
CA VAL A 33 -2.57 3.44 -1.33
C VAL A 33 -2.11 4.24 -2.54
N MET A 34 -2.51 3.84 -3.76
CA MET A 34 -2.15 4.56 -4.99
C MET A 34 -2.62 6.01 -4.93
N LYS A 35 -3.89 6.25 -4.59
CA LYS A 35 -4.42 7.62 -4.46
C LYS A 35 -3.67 8.48 -3.44
N LYS A 36 -3.31 7.90 -2.29
CA LYS A 36 -2.55 8.61 -1.25
C LYS A 36 -1.10 8.90 -1.66
N LEU A 37 -0.47 8.02 -2.43
CA LEU A 37 0.89 8.25 -2.92
C LEU A 37 0.92 9.17 -4.15
N GLU A 38 -0.11 9.13 -5.00
CA GLU A 38 -0.27 10.07 -6.11
C GLU A 38 -0.34 11.52 -5.64
N SER A 39 -1.03 11.81 -4.53
CA SER A 39 -1.04 13.16 -3.94
C SER A 39 0.35 13.60 -3.45
N ALA A 40 1.19 12.65 -3.06
CA ALA A 40 2.58 12.87 -2.66
C ALA A 40 3.60 12.74 -3.81
N ALA A 41 3.15 12.38 -5.03
CA ALA A 41 4.04 12.05 -6.14
C ALA A 41 4.91 13.24 -6.58
N LYS A 42 4.46 14.49 -6.35
CA LYS A 42 5.26 15.70 -6.60
C LYS A 42 6.56 15.74 -5.77
N TYR A 43 6.55 15.16 -4.57
CA TYR A 43 7.71 15.12 -3.66
C TYR A 43 8.51 13.82 -3.79
N LEU A 44 7.86 12.74 -4.23
CA LEU A 44 8.49 11.44 -4.40
C LEU A 44 9.21 11.34 -5.76
N GLY A 45 8.74 12.02 -6.80
CA GLY A 45 9.34 11.91 -8.14
C GLY A 45 9.12 10.53 -8.78
N ASP A 46 9.96 10.16 -9.75
CA ASP A 46 9.82 8.89 -10.47
C ASP A 46 10.60 7.76 -9.78
N LEU A 47 10.03 7.26 -8.67
CA LEU A 47 10.64 6.21 -7.85
C LEU A 47 9.87 4.89 -7.93
N GLN A 48 10.57 3.81 -7.57
CA GLN A 48 9.98 2.52 -7.29
C GLN A 48 9.75 2.38 -5.78
N ILE A 49 8.48 2.31 -5.36
CA ILE A 49 8.09 2.22 -3.94
C ILE A 49 7.57 0.81 -3.69
N SER A 50 8.09 0.15 -2.66
CA SER A 50 7.55 -1.14 -2.21
C SER A 50 6.65 -0.92 -1.01
N ILE A 51 5.42 -1.44 -1.05
CA ILE A 51 4.40 -1.29 -0.01
C ILE A 51 4.01 -2.68 0.51
N ILE A 52 4.00 -2.82 1.83
CA ILE A 52 3.38 -3.95 2.52
C ILE A 52 1.97 -3.55 2.93
N ILE A 53 0.98 -4.36 2.55
CA ILE A 53 -0.39 -4.23 3.06
C ILE A 53 -0.64 -5.40 4.01
N ASP A 54 -0.67 -5.09 5.31
CA ASP A 54 -1.12 -6.05 6.33
C ASP A 54 -2.65 -6.11 6.31
N MET A 55 -3.17 -7.17 5.70
CA MET A 55 -4.62 -7.35 5.57
C MET A 55 -5.31 -7.75 6.88
N GLY A 56 -4.54 -8.13 7.92
CA GLY A 56 -5.06 -8.38 9.27
C GLY A 56 -5.20 -7.10 10.10
N LYS A 57 -4.35 -6.09 9.84
CA LYS A 57 -4.37 -4.79 10.54
C LYS A 57 -5.06 -3.68 9.74
N GLY A 58 -5.16 -3.84 8.42
CA GLY A 58 -5.76 -2.86 7.51
C GLY A 58 -4.89 -1.62 7.25
N VAL A 59 -3.62 -1.61 7.71
CA VAL A 59 -2.71 -0.46 7.58
C VAL A 59 -1.59 -0.79 6.60
N PRO A 60 -1.44 -0.04 5.50
CA PRO A 60 -0.32 -0.19 4.58
C PRO A 60 0.94 0.50 5.12
N SER A 61 2.12 -0.05 4.84
CA SER A 61 3.43 0.48 5.25
C SER A 61 4.43 0.43 4.10
N VAL A 62 5.33 1.41 4.04
CA VAL A 62 6.38 1.48 3.01
C VAL A 62 7.56 0.61 3.44
N ILE A 63 8.20 -0.09 2.50
CA ILE A 63 9.49 -0.74 2.67
C ILE A 63 10.59 0.21 2.21
N GLN A 64 11.55 0.47 3.10
CA GLN A 64 12.72 1.29 2.80
C GLN A 64 13.80 0.47 2.06
N ASN A 65 13.49 0.00 0.85
CA ASN A 65 14.48 -0.73 0.04
C ASN A 65 15.36 0.20 -0.80
N ASP A 66 14.82 1.31 -1.32
CA ASP A 66 15.54 2.21 -2.26
C ASP A 66 15.18 3.70 -2.09
N LEU A 67 14.57 4.06 -0.96
CA LEU A 67 14.11 5.43 -0.68
C LEU A 67 15.11 6.15 0.21
N THR A 68 15.37 7.43 -0.09
CA THR A 68 16.03 8.30 0.90
C THR A 68 15.14 8.41 2.14
N GLU A 69 15.74 8.75 3.27
CA GLU A 69 15.01 8.88 4.54
C GLU A 69 13.85 9.89 4.43
N GLU A 70 14.06 11.01 3.73
CA GLU A 70 13.01 12.01 3.46
C GLU A 70 11.88 11.46 2.59
N GLN A 71 12.19 10.71 1.54
CA GLN A 71 11.19 10.09 0.67
C GLN A 71 10.40 9.01 1.40
N PHE A 72 11.09 8.22 2.22
CA PHE A 72 10.47 7.20 3.08
C PHE A 72 9.50 7.83 4.06
N ILE A 73 9.95 8.83 4.83
CA ILE A 73 9.11 9.57 5.78
C ILE A 73 7.92 10.22 5.07
N THR A 74 8.13 10.80 3.89
CA THR A 74 7.07 11.45 3.09
C THR A 74 6.02 10.45 2.63
N ALA A 75 6.44 9.31 2.05
CA ALA A 75 5.54 8.25 1.63
C ALA A 75 4.76 7.65 2.81
N GLN A 76 5.43 7.45 3.95
CA GLN A 76 4.81 6.87 5.14
C GLN A 76 3.81 7.84 5.78
N ARG A 77 4.13 9.14 5.83
CA ARG A 77 3.20 10.20 6.23
C ARG A 77 2.01 10.29 5.29
N ALA A 78 2.21 10.23 3.97
CA ALA A 78 1.13 10.26 3.00
C ALA A 78 0.14 9.11 3.20
N LEU A 79 0.63 7.91 3.55
CA LEU A 79 -0.22 6.75 3.81
C LEU A 79 -1.00 6.86 5.13
N HIS A 80 -0.37 7.40 6.17
CA HIS A 80 -0.94 7.50 7.52
C HIS A 80 -1.71 8.80 7.75
N ALA A 81 -1.64 9.77 6.83
CA ALA A 81 -2.49 10.95 6.87
C ALA A 81 -3.97 10.51 6.88
N LYS A 82 -4.69 10.95 7.92
CA LYS A 82 -6.15 10.89 7.94
C LYS A 82 -6.64 11.84 6.84
N LEU A 83 -7.47 11.30 5.95
CA LEU A 83 -8.34 12.11 5.08
C LEU A 83 -9.31 12.90 5.95
#